data_AF-A0A534RM24-F1
#
_entry.id   AF-A0A534RM24-F1
#
_cell.length_a   1.000
_cell.length_b   1.000
_cell.length_c   1.000
_cell.angle_alpha   90.00
_cell.angle_beta   90.00
_cell.angle_gamma   90.00
#
_symmetry.space_group_name_H-M   'P 1'
#
loop_
_entity.id
_entity.type
_entity.pdbx_description
1 polymer ?
#
loop_
_entity_poly.entity_id
_entity_poly.type
_entity_poly.pdbx_seq_one_letter_code
_entity_poly.pdbx_strand_id
1 'polypeptide(L)' 'MAGSPSLGERLAAAGLDLPAELVPVIEQRLAPVLASLDALVGLDLGDAEPFVPARLADDAAE' A
#
# COMPACT_ATOMS: atom_id res chain seq x y z
N MET A 1 -8.94 -4.55 20.69
CA MET A 1 -8.32 -4.48 19.36
C MET A 1 -8.59 -3.09 18.82
N ALA A 2 -7.56 -2.26 18.65
CA ALA A 2 -7.73 -1.06 17.84
C ALA A 2 -8.11 -1.55 16.42
N GLY A 3 -9.25 -1.10 15.90
CA GLY A 3 -9.64 -1.44 14.53
C GLY A 3 -8.62 -0.89 13.53
N SER A 4 -8.53 -1.51 12.34
CA SER A 4 -7.72 -0.96 11.26
C SER A 4 -8.14 0.49 10.98
N PRO A 5 -7.18 1.42 10.76
CA PRO A 5 -7.50 2.81 10.49
C PRO A 5 -8.39 2.93 9.24
N SER A 6 -9.36 3.82 9.31
CA SER A 6 -10.24 4.18 8.19
C SER A 6 -9.43 4.66 6.99
N LEU A 7 -10.01 4.62 5.78
CA LEU A 7 -9.32 5.14 4.60
C LEU A 7 -8.98 6.63 4.77
N GLY A 8 -9.86 7.42 5.38
CA GLY A 8 -9.62 8.84 5.65
C GLY A 8 -8.38 9.08 6.53
N GLU A 9 -8.22 8.30 7.62
CA GLU A 9 -7.05 8.40 8.50
C GLU A 9 -5.76 8.00 7.76
N ARG A 10 -5.81 6.96 6.92
CA ARG A 10 -4.68 6.53 6.09
C ARG A 10 -4.27 7.61 5.08
N LEU A 11 -5.24 8.25 4.41
CA LEU A 11 -4.99 9.32 3.44
C LEU A 11 -4.42 10.57 4.13
N ALA A 12 -4.97 10.96 5.29
CA ALA A 12 -4.44 12.07 6.07
C ALA A 12 -3.01 11.81 6.56
N ALA A 13 -2.70 10.60 7.01
CA ALA A 13 -1.34 10.20 7.40
C ALA A 13 -0.34 10.25 6.23
N ALA A 14 -0.81 10.05 4.99
CA ALA A 14 -0.04 10.23 3.77
C ALA A 14 0.08 11.70 3.33
N GLY A 15 -0.45 12.65 4.11
CA GLY A 15 -0.44 14.08 3.80
C GLY A 15 -1.45 14.51 2.75
N LEU A 16 -2.44 13.66 2.44
CA LEU A 16 -3.52 13.99 1.51
C LEU A 16 -4.68 14.63 2.26
N ASP A 17 -4.86 15.94 2.08
CA ASP A 17 -6.04 16.67 2.53
C ASP A 17 -7.12 16.62 1.44
N LEU A 18 -8.00 15.62 1.53
CA LEU A 18 -9.06 15.39 0.57
C LEU A 18 -10.41 15.81 1.17
N PRO A 19 -11.29 16.44 0.37
CA PRO A 19 -12.67 16.68 0.78
C PRO A 19 -13.34 15.39 1.27
N ALA A 20 -14.04 15.46 2.40
CA ALA A 20 -14.61 14.28 3.06
C ALA A 20 -15.59 13.51 2.16
N GLU A 21 -16.25 14.21 1.23
CA GLU A 21 -17.15 13.63 0.23
C GLU A 21 -16.45 12.74 -0.82
N LEU A 22 -15.13 12.86 -1.00
CA LEU A 22 -14.38 12.05 -1.95
C LEU A 22 -13.97 10.70 -1.37
N VAL A 23 -13.81 10.59 -0.04
CA VAL A 23 -13.40 9.34 0.61
C VAL A 23 -14.36 8.17 0.30
N PRO A 24 -15.70 8.32 0.40
CA PRO A 24 -16.64 7.27 0.01
C PRO A 24 -16.58 6.89 -1.47
N VAL A 25 -16.28 7.86 -2.34
CA VAL A 25 -16.15 7.62 -3.79
C VAL A 25 -14.90 6.78 -4.07
N ILE A 26 -13.79 7.11 -3.43
CA ILE A 26 -12.54 6.36 -3.51
C ILE A 26 -12.74 4.94 -2.98
N GLU A 27 -13.35 4.78 -1.80
CA GLU A 27 -13.69 3.46 -1.25
C GLU A 27 -14.52 2.64 -2.23
N GLN A 28 -15.60 3.22 -2.79
CA GLN A 28 -16.48 2.48 -3.69
C GLN A 28 -15.80 2.10 -5.00
N ARG A 29 -14.98 2.98 -5.58
CA ARG A 29 -14.36 2.76 -6.89
C ARG A 29 -13.08 1.93 -6.83
N LEU A 30 -12.33 2.03 -5.73
CA LEU A 30 -11.03 1.41 -5.57
C LEU A 30 -11.00 0.31 -4.51
N ALA A 31 -12.12 -0.05 -3.89
CA ALA A 31 -12.19 -1.15 -2.90
C ALA A 31 -11.43 -2.41 -3.32
N PRO A 32 -11.56 -2.94 -4.56
CA PRO A 32 -10.81 -4.13 -4.98
C PRO A 32 -9.29 -3.89 -5.01
N VAL A 33 -8.86 -2.69 -5.40
CA VAL A 33 -7.45 -2.30 -5.47
C VAL A 33 -6.89 -2.11 -4.07
N LEU A 34 -7.61 -1.40 -3.19
CA LEU A 34 -7.25 -1.19 -1.80
C LEU A 34 -7.12 -2.53 -1.06
N ALA A 35 -8.07 -3.45 -1.27
CA ALA A 35 -7.99 -4.80 -0.70
C ALA A 35 -6.76 -5.57 -1.21
N SER A 36 -6.41 -5.42 -2.50
CA SER A 36 -5.21 -6.03 -3.07
C SER A 36 -3.93 -5.47 -2.44
N LEU A 37 -3.87 -4.15 -2.20
CA LEU A 37 -2.74 -3.51 -1.53
C LEU A 37 -2.63 -3.90 -0.05
N ASP A 38 -3.77 -3.94 0.66
CA ASP A 38 -3.82 -4.41 2.05
C ASP A 38 -3.34 -5.87 2.16
N ALA A 39 -3.61 -6.71 1.16
CA ALA A 39 -3.09 -8.07 1.10
C ALA A 39 -1.54 -8.13 0.97
N LEU A 40 -0.92 -7.16 0.28
CA LEU A 40 0.55 -7.08 0.18
C LEU A 40 1.19 -6.73 1.53
N VAL A 41 0.55 -5.89 2.33
CA VAL A 41 1.03 -5.53 3.69
C VAL A 41 1.02 -6.75 4.61
N GLY A 42 0.10 -7.70 4.38
CA GLY A 42 0.01 -8.94 5.15
C GLY A 42 1.01 -10.03 4.75
N LEU A 43 1.85 -9.80 3.74
CA LEU A 43 2.85 -10.79 3.32
C LEU A 43 3.98 -10.90 4.35
N ASP A 44 4.33 -12.13 4.71
CA ASP A 44 5.59 -12.40 5.39
C ASP A 44 6.72 -12.34 4.35
N LEU A 45 7.57 -11.33 4.50
CA LEU A 45 8.69 -11.10 3.58
C LEU A 45 9.97 -11.83 4.03
N GLY A 46 10.02 -12.37 5.26
CA GLY A 46 11.21 -13.04 5.78
C GLY A 46 12.50 -12.23 5.55
N ASP A 47 13.51 -12.87 4.97
CA ASP A 47 14.81 -12.27 4.60
C ASP A 47 14.82 -11.67 3.18
N ALA A 48 13.66 -11.42 2.57
CA ALA A 48 13.60 -10.86 1.22
C ALA A 48 14.25 -9.48 1.18
N GLU A 49 15.25 -9.32 0.32
CA GLU A 49 15.85 -8.02 0.05
C GLU A 49 14.92 -7.15 -0.81
N PRO A 50 14.84 -5.83 -0.56
CA PRO A 50 14.16 -4.92 -1.45
C PRO A 50 14.74 -4.97 -2.86
N PHE A 51 13.86 -4.86 -3.86
CA PHE A 51 14.29 -4.81 -5.26
C PHE A 51 15.11 -3.53 -5.55
N VAL A 52 16.35 -3.70 -6.00
CA VAL A 52 17.24 -2.60 -6.40
C VAL A 52 17.59 -2.74 -7.89
N PRO A 53 16.97 -1.95 -8.79
CA PRO A 53 17.20 -2.09 -10.23
C PRO A 53 18.66 -1.98 -10.67
N ALA A 54 19.49 -1.24 -9.93
CA ALA A 54 20.91 -1.08 -10.24
C ALA A 54 21.74 -2.35 -10.04
N ARG A 55 21.25 -3.32 -9.23
CA ARG A 55 21.93 -4.59 -8.96
C ARG A 55 21.55 -5.70 -9.96
N LEU A 56 20.60 -5.44 -10.87
CA LEU A 56 20.13 -6.43 -11.84
C LEU A 56 21.24 -7.02 -12.73
N ALA A 57 22.22 -6.19 -13.09
CA ALA A 57 23.32 -6.61 -13.94
C ALA A 57 24.29 -7.54 -13.20
N ASP A 58 24.44 -7.35 -11.88
CA ASP A 58 25.27 -8.20 -11.03
C ASP A 58 24.59 -9.55 -10.79
N ASP A 59 23.27 -9.55 -10.55
CA ASP A 59 22.47 -10.77 -10.35
C ASP A 59 22.35 -11.62 -11.62
N ALA A 60 22.39 -10.99 -12.80
CA ALA A 60 22.34 -11.69 -14.08
C ALA A 60 23.70 -12.28 -14.51
N ALA A 61 24.77 -11.99 -13.78
CA ALA A 61 26.12 -12.47 -14.04
C ALA A 61 26.51 -13.70 -13.18
N GLU A 62 25.67 -14.09 -12.22
CA GLU A 62 25.75 -15.36 -11.46
C GLU A 62 24.94 -16.49 -12.11
#